data_AF-A0A369BRL9-F1
#
_entry.id   AF-A0A369BRL9-F1
#
_cell.length_a   1.000
_cell.length_b   1.000
_cell.length_c   1.000
_cell.angle_alpha   90.00
_cell.angle_beta   90.00
_cell.angle_gamma   90.00
#
_symmetry.space_group_name_H-M   'P 1'
#
loop_
_entity.id
_entity.type
_entity.pdbx_description
1 polymer ?
#
loop_
_entity_poly.entity_id
_entity_poly.type
_entity_poly.pdbx_seq_one_letter_code
_entity_poly.pdbx_strand_id
1 'polypeptide(L)' 'MSDKEERDAYTALFLTFSEQAERWLRRALFILFISICLFQAALNIPVFRHLLASSDKYEGVPIHRPESR' A
#
# COMPACT_ATOMS: atom_id res chain seq x y z
N MET A 1 44.83 -7.29 -12.05
CA MET A 1 43.48 -7.30 -12.64
C MET A 1 43.29 -5.97 -13.33
N SER A 2 42.82 -5.98 -14.57
CA SER A 2 42.57 -4.75 -15.33
C SER A 2 41.29 -4.08 -14.83
N ASP A 3 41.25 -2.75 -14.82
CA ASP A 3 40.08 -1.93 -14.41
C ASP A 3 38.77 -2.34 -15.13
N LYS A 4 38.88 -2.88 -16.36
CA LYS A 4 37.75 -3.47 -17.09
C LYS A 4 37.17 -4.72 -16.42
N GLU A 5 38.03 -5.62 -15.93
CA GLU A 5 37.61 -6.89 -15.33
C GLU A 5 36.82 -6.65 -14.03
N GLU A 6 37.21 -5.65 -13.23
CA GLU A 6 36.46 -5.25 -12.03
C GLU A 6 35.10 -4.64 -12.37
N ARG A 7 35.02 -3.77 -13.38
CA ARG A 7 33.74 -3.19 -13.82
C ARG A 7 32.78 -4.23 -14.36
N ASP A 8 33.28 -5.20 -15.12
CA ASP A 8 32.47 -6.27 -15.67
C ASP A 8 31.94 -7.20 -14.57
N ALA A 9 32.78 -7.55 -13.58
CA ALA A 9 32.38 -8.32 -12.41
C ALA A 9 31.32 -7.59 -11.56
N TYR A 10 31.49 -6.28 -11.35
CA TYR A 10 30.52 -5.46 -10.61
C TYR A 10 29.18 -5.37 -11.35
N THR A 11 29.22 -5.23 -12.67
CA THR A 11 28.03 -5.18 -13.52
C THR A 11 27.26 -6.49 -13.48
N ALA A 12 27.95 -7.64 -13.55
CA ALA A 12 27.32 -8.95 -13.45
C ALA A 12 26.63 -9.16 -12.08
N LEU A 13 27.29 -8.73 -11.00
CA LEU A 13 26.72 -8.79 -9.66
C LEU A 13 25.47 -7.90 -9.56
N PHE A 14 25.54 -6.67 -10.07
CA PHE A 14 24.42 -5.74 -10.09
C PHE A 14 23.22 -6.28 -10.87
N LEU A 15 23.43 -6.85 -12.06
CA LEU A 15 22.34 -7.45 -12.84
C LEU A 15 21.65 -8.57 -12.07
N THR A 16 22.43 -9.45 -11.45
CA THR A 16 21.88 -10.58 -10.67
C THR A 16 21.00 -10.10 -9.51
N PHE A 17 21.47 -9.08 -8.78
CA PHE A 17 20.68 -8.46 -7.71
C PHE A 17 19.44 -7.75 -8.24
N SER A 18 19.57 -7.01 -9.34
CA SER A 18 18.48 -6.23 -9.94
C SER A 18 17.34 -7.13 -10.40
N GLU A 19 17.64 -8.24 -11.07
CA GLU A 19 16.62 -9.21 -11.51
C GLU A 19 15.84 -9.84 -10.36
N GLN A 20 16.53 -10.10 -9.24
CA GLN A 20 15.88 -10.63 -8.05
C GLN A 20 15.00 -9.54 -7.41
N ALA A 21 15.53 -8.34 -7.24
CA ALA A 21 14.79 -7.20 -6.70
C ALA A 21 13.53 -6.89 -7.54
N GLU A 22 13.63 -6.91 -8.87
CA GLU A 22 12.51 -6.67 -9.76
C GLU A 22 11.40 -7.71 -9.58
N ARG A 23 11.75 -9.00 -9.46
CA ARG A 23 10.78 -10.07 -9.22
C ARG A 23 10.05 -9.90 -7.89
N TRP A 24 10.77 -9.57 -6.83
CA TRP A 24 10.18 -9.31 -5.51
C TRP A 24 9.31 -8.06 -5.52
N LEU A 25 9.76 -6.98 -6.16
CA LEU A 25 9.02 -5.73 -6.28
C LEU A 25 7.70 -5.93 -7.04
N ARG A 26 7.74 -6.63 -8.18
CA ARG A 26 6.54 -6.95 -8.96
C ARG A 26 5.55 -7.78 -8.15
N ARG A 27 6.03 -8.76 -7.37
CA ARG A 27 5.18 -9.58 -6.50
C ARG A 27 4.59 -8.77 -5.35
N ALA A 28 5.38 -7.88 -4.74
CA ALA A 28 4.92 -6.98 -3.68
C ALA A 28 3.83 -6.03 -4.19
N LEU A 29 4.00 -5.45 -5.39
CA LEU A 29 3.00 -4.60 -6.02
C LEU A 29 1.68 -5.34 -6.27
N PHE A 30 1.73 -6.58 -6.76
CA PHE A 30 0.54 -7.39 -6.92
C PHE A 30 -0.17 -7.67 -5.60
N ILE A 31 0.58 -8.03 -4.55
CA ILE A 31 0.02 -8.27 -3.21
C ILE A 31 -0.62 -6.99 -2.66
N LEU A 32 0.05 -5.84 -2.81
CA LEU A 32 -0.46 -4.54 -2.38
C LEU A 32 -1.77 -4.19 -3.10
N PHE A 33 -1.80 -4.38 -4.42
CA PHE A 33 -2.98 -4.12 -5.24
C PHE A 33 -4.17 -4.98 -4.78
N ILE A 34 -3.97 -6.29 -4.61
CA ILE A 34 -5.00 -7.21 -4.10
C ILE A 34 -5.45 -6.76 -2.70
N SER A 35 -4.52 -6.39 -1.83
CA SER A 35 -4.84 -5.94 -0.47
C SER A 35 -5.71 -4.69 -0.50
N ILE A 36 -5.36 -3.70 -1.32
CA ILE A 36 -6.17 -2.49 -1.49
C ILE A 36 -7.57 -2.85 -1.98
N CYS A 37 -7.70 -3.71 -2.99
CA CYS A 37 -9.02 -4.14 -3.47
C CYS A 37 -9.84 -4.83 -2.36
N LEU A 38 -9.22 -5.68 -1.55
CA LEU A 38 -9.88 -6.33 -0.41
C LEU A 38 -10.33 -5.32 0.66
N PHE A 39 -9.47 -4.35 1.01
CA PHE A 39 -9.84 -3.29 1.95
C PHE A 39 -10.96 -2.39 1.44
N GLN A 40 -10.93 -2.03 0.15
CA GLN A 40 -12.00 -1.25 -0.49
C GLN A 40 -13.32 -2.04 -0.51
N ALA A 41 -13.27 -3.34 -0.83
CA ALA A 41 -14.45 -4.20 -0.77
C ALA A 41 -14.99 -4.35 0.66
N ALA A 42 -14.10 -4.53 1.64
CA ALA A 42 -14.47 -4.62 3.05
C ALA A 42 -15.16 -3.32 3.53
N LEU A 43 -14.62 -2.16 3.18
CA LEU A 43 -15.20 -0.85 3.53
C LEU A 43 -16.55 -0.58 2.83
N ASN A 44 -16.81 -1.20 1.68
CA ASN A 44 -18.09 -1.09 0.98
C ASN A 44 -19.22 -1.81 1.74
N ILE A 45 -18.90 -2.81 2.56
CA ILE A 45 -19.88 -3.52 3.40
C ILE A 45 -20.18 -2.64 4.65
N PRO A 46 -21.44 -2.22 4.86
CA PRO A 46 -21.82 -1.31 5.94
C PRO A 46 -21.51 -1.87 7.34
N VAL A 47 -21.39 -3.20 7.50
CA VAL A 47 -21.05 -3.89 8.75
C VAL A 47 -19.60 -3.60 9.18
N PHE A 48 -18.64 -3.68 8.26
CA PHE A 48 -17.24 -3.35 8.55
C PHE A 48 -17.05 -1.84 8.68
N ARG A 49 -17.79 -1.06 7.89
CA ARG A 49 -17.85 0.39 8.06
C ARG A 49 -18.30 0.74 9.47
N HIS A 50 -19.30 0.08 10.04
CA HIS A 50 -19.77 0.40 11.40
C HIS A 50 -18.77 0.01 12.50
N LEU A 51 -17.97 -1.04 12.30
CA LEU A 51 -16.90 -1.42 13.24
C LEU A 51 -15.72 -0.45 13.19
N LEU A 52 -15.30 -0.02 11.99
CA LEU A 52 -14.21 0.95 11.80
C LEU A 52 -14.67 2.40 12.11
N ALA A 53 -15.88 2.77 11.69
CA ALA A 53 -16.56 4.01 12.03
C ALA A 53 -17.14 4.01 13.45
N SER A 54 -16.83 3.02 14.29
CA SER A 54 -17.01 3.19 15.74
C SER A 54 -16.11 4.33 16.26
N SER A 55 -15.11 4.78 15.48
CA SER A 55 -14.41 6.04 15.72
C SER A 55 -15.25 7.29 15.43
N ASP A 56 -16.32 7.23 14.63
CA ASP A 56 -17.23 8.37 14.42
C ASP A 56 -17.90 8.80 15.74
N LYS A 57 -18.03 7.88 16.70
CA LYS A 57 -18.52 8.20 18.06
C LYS A 57 -17.62 9.22 18.76
N TYR A 58 -16.36 9.34 18.34
CA TYR A 58 -15.39 10.31 18.85
C TYR A 58 -15.20 11.53 17.92
N GLU A 59 -15.84 11.57 16.74
CA GLU A 59 -15.70 12.67 15.75
C GLU A 59 -16.50 13.94 16.10
N GLY A 60 -17.17 13.97 17.26
CA GLY A 60 -17.91 15.13 17.71
C GLY A 60 -19.35 15.14 17.21
N VAL A 61 -20.27 15.30 18.15
CA VAL A 61 -21.71 15.33 17.87
C VAL A 61 -21.99 16.51 16.93
N PRO A 62 -22.67 16.31 15.77
CA PRO A 62 -23.03 17.41 14.90
C PRO A 62 -23.91 18.40 15.67
N ILE A 63 -23.42 19.63 15.87
CA ILE A 63 -24.19 20.71 16.49
C ILE A 63 -25.35 21.04 15.54
N HIS A 64 -26.55 20.52 15.82
CA HIS A 64 -27.76 20.96 15.16
C HIS A 64 -28.04 22.41 15.56
N ARG A 65 -27.73 23.35 14.67
CA ARG A 65 -28.33 24.69 14.76
C ARG A 65 -29.81 24.52 14.41
N PRO A 66 -30.76 24.87 15.29
CA PRO A 66 -32.14 24.97 14.87
C PRO A 66 -32.21 26.03 13.77
N GLU A 67 -32.70 25.67 12.59
CA GLU A 67 -33.13 26.66 11.61
C GLU A 67 -34.24 27.48 12.27
N SER A 68 -33.91 28.71 12.64
CA SER A 68 -34.89 29.71 13.02
C SER A 68 -35.65 30.15 11.77
N ARG A 69 -36.86 29.63 11.59
CA ARG A 69 -37.88 30.27 10.77
C ARG A 69 -39.18 30.38 11.55
#